data_AF-A0A8K0Q129-F1
#
_entry.id   AF-A0A8K0Q129-F1
#
_cell.length_a   1.000
_cell.length_b   1.000
_cell.length_c   1.000
_cell.angle_alpha   90.00
_cell.angle_beta   90.00
_cell.angle_gamma   90.00
#
_symmetry.space_group_name_H-M   'P 1'
#
loop_
_entity.id
_entity.type
_entity.pdbx_description
1 polymer ?
#
loop_
_entity_poly.entity_id
_entity_poly.type
_entity_poly.pdbx_seq_one_letter_code
_entity_poly.pdbx_strand_id
1 'polypeptide(L)'
;MSLAESSIRVLRLSPAIVSSMVLMFALDEHLIFGTWVQNPIRPLANSTLAAWWTRGGLRWQWILIIFYPLNYVLGILNLLFPDDQPGSTAWYAWGLFFSFAHMFFAPTALRRIAAIEKDVPKGNVVLSMESWLRMNWIRAWITDVPAWLCFITAALKAL
;
A
#
# COMPACT_ATOMS: atom_id res chain seq x y z
N MET A 1 9.27 -32.17 -8.33
CA MET A 1 8.14 -31.24 -8.52
C MET A 1 7.97 -30.99 -9.99
N SER A 2 6.75 -31.12 -10.51
CA SER A 2 6.43 -30.75 -11.89
C SER A 2 6.40 -29.23 -12.05
N LEU A 3 6.50 -28.72 -13.28
CA LEU A 3 6.35 -27.29 -13.56
C LEU A 3 4.98 -26.76 -13.09
N ALA A 4 3.92 -27.57 -13.23
CA ALA A 4 2.58 -27.21 -12.79
C ALA A 4 2.52 -27.05 -11.26
N GLU A 5 3.10 -27.98 -10.52
CA GLU A 5 3.15 -27.94 -9.05
C GLU A 5 3.94 -26.72 -8.55
N SER A 6 5.11 -26.43 -9.15
CA SER A 6 5.88 -25.23 -8.85
C SER A 6 5.10 -23.95 -9.14
N SER A 7 4.38 -23.91 -10.27
CA SER A 7 3.59 -22.74 -10.68
C SER A 7 2.43 -22.45 -9.71
N ILE A 8 1.75 -23.49 -9.22
CA ILE A 8 0.69 -23.35 -8.21
C ILE A 8 1.27 -22.81 -6.90
N ARG A 9 2.41 -23.34 -6.44
CA ARG A 9 3.04 -22.82 -5.21
C ARG A 9 3.46 -21.35 -5.33
N VAL A 10 3.98 -20.94 -6.49
CA VAL A 10 4.27 -19.52 -6.77
C VAL A 10 2.99 -18.69 -6.73
N LEU A 11 1.90 -19.17 -7.34
CA LEU A 11 0.60 -18.50 -7.27
C LEU A 11 0.11 -18.35 -5.81
N ARG A 12 0.24 -19.40 -4.97
CA ARG A 12 -0.15 -19.34 -3.55
C ARG A 12 0.62 -18.28 -2.77
N LEU A 13 1.93 -18.21 -2.99
CA LEU A 13 2.81 -17.29 -2.28
C LEU A 13 2.68 -15.85 -2.78
N SER A 14 2.29 -15.66 -4.04
CA SER A 14 2.38 -14.37 -4.72
C SER A 14 1.58 -13.22 -4.07
N PRO A 15 0.36 -13.39 -3.51
CA PRO A 15 -0.31 -12.30 -2.80
C PRO A 15 0.43 -11.86 -1.54
N ALA A 16 1.08 -12.79 -0.83
CA ALA A 16 1.88 -12.45 0.36
C ALA A 16 3.12 -11.63 -0.03
N ILE A 17 3.80 -11.99 -1.13
CA ILE A 17 4.93 -11.23 -1.66
C ILE A 17 4.49 -9.83 -2.09
N VAL A 18 3.45 -9.73 -2.90
CA VAL A 18 2.98 -8.44 -3.43
C VAL A 18 2.45 -7.54 -2.31
N SER A 19 1.68 -8.06 -1.36
CA SER A 19 1.25 -7.28 -0.19
C SER A 19 2.42 -6.84 0.69
N SER A 20 3.51 -7.61 0.78
CA SER A 20 4.73 -7.18 1.47
C SER A 20 5.37 -5.96 0.79
N MET A 21 5.41 -5.94 -0.55
CA MET A 21 5.96 -4.80 -1.32
C MET A 21 5.11 -3.53 -1.12
N VAL A 22 3.80 -3.68 -1.12
CA VAL A 22 2.87 -2.58 -0.86
C VAL A 22 3.01 -2.04 0.57
N LEU A 23 3.12 -2.92 1.56
CA LEU A 23 3.30 -2.53 2.95
C LEU A 23 4.65 -1.85 3.19
N MET A 24 5.73 -2.40 2.59
CA MET A 24 7.05 -1.79 2.60
C MET A 24 6.99 -0.37 2.03
N PHE A 25 6.29 -0.18 0.91
CA PHE A 25 6.15 1.15 0.32
C PHE A 25 5.41 2.13 1.24
N ALA A 26 4.34 1.69 1.93
CA ALA A 26 3.66 2.54 2.91
C ALA A 26 4.57 2.94 4.09
N LEU A 27 5.47 2.05 4.51
CA LEU A 27 6.50 2.34 5.50
C LEU A 27 7.53 3.34 4.95
N ASP A 28 8.01 3.14 3.73
CA ASP A 28 8.97 4.05 3.09
C ASP A 28 8.40 5.46 2.94
N GLU A 29 7.12 5.58 2.53
CA GLU A 29 6.41 6.85 2.51
C GLU A 29 6.40 7.51 3.89
N HIS A 30 6.13 6.75 4.95
CA HIS A 30 6.11 7.27 6.31
C HIS A 30 7.50 7.73 6.78
N LEU A 31 8.52 6.92 6.56
CA LEU A 31 9.89 7.21 6.98
C LEU A 31 10.49 8.38 6.19
N ILE A 32 10.38 8.36 4.86
CA ILE A 32 10.98 9.37 3.99
C ILE A 32 10.20 10.67 4.08
N PHE A 33 8.87 10.65 3.89
CA PHE A 33 8.10 11.89 3.89
C PHE A 33 7.93 12.46 5.31
N GLY A 34 8.03 11.60 6.34
CA GLY A 34 8.08 12.01 7.74
C GLY A 34 9.24 12.93 8.07
N THR A 35 10.37 12.85 7.35
CA THR A 35 11.50 13.77 7.57
C THR A 35 11.15 15.22 7.21
N TRP A 36 10.22 15.45 6.28
CA TRP A 36 9.83 16.79 5.83
C TRP A 36 8.94 17.53 6.84
N VAL A 37 8.27 16.82 7.75
CA VAL A 37 7.33 17.42 8.70
C VAL A 37 7.95 17.79 10.05
N GLN A 38 9.19 17.35 10.29
CA GLN A 38 9.91 17.52 11.54
C GLN A 38 10.77 18.79 11.55
N ASN A 39 11.01 19.34 12.75
CA ASN A 39 12.04 20.36 12.94
C ASN A 39 13.43 19.72 12.90
N PRO A 40 14.47 20.43 12.42
CA PRO A 40 14.48 21.81 11.94
C PRO A 40 14.16 21.95 10.44
N ILE A 41 13.72 20.88 9.76
CA ILE A 41 13.51 20.85 8.30
C ILE A 41 12.21 21.58 7.90
N ARG A 42 11.16 21.50 8.73
CA ARG A 42 9.82 22.06 8.46
C ARG A 42 9.82 23.49 7.88
N PRO A 43 10.56 24.48 8.43
CA PRO A 43 10.60 25.83 7.84
C PRO A 43 11.07 25.86 6.38
N LEU A 44 12.08 25.06 6.03
CA LEU A 44 12.57 24.94 4.66
C LEU A 44 11.61 24.12 3.78
N ALA A 45 11.01 23.08 4.35
CA ALA A 45 10.01 22.26 3.66
C ALA A 45 8.81 23.10 3.23
N ASN A 46 8.36 24.06 4.04
CA ASN A 46 7.24 24.93 3.70
C ASN A 46 7.42 25.75 2.41
N SER A 47 8.66 26.00 1.96
CA SER A 47 8.93 26.73 0.72
C SER A 47 9.31 25.83 -0.45
N THR A 48 9.66 24.56 -0.21
CA THR A 48 10.26 23.68 -1.24
C THR A 48 9.46 22.39 -1.49
N LEU A 49 8.61 21.98 -0.56
CA LEU A 49 7.95 20.68 -0.58
C LEU A 49 7.04 20.49 -1.80
N ALA A 50 6.23 21.47 -2.18
CA ALA A 50 5.34 21.36 -3.33
C ALA A 50 6.13 21.14 -4.65
N ALA A 51 7.24 21.85 -4.82
CA ALA A 51 8.12 21.70 -5.98
C ALA A 51 8.84 20.34 -5.98
N TRP A 52 9.31 19.89 -4.82
CA TRP A 52 9.90 18.55 -4.68
C TRP A 52 8.87 17.44 -4.93
N TRP A 53 7.65 17.59 -4.41
CA TRP A 53 6.58 16.61 -4.54
C TRP A 53 6.17 16.39 -5.99
N THR A 54 5.94 17.47 -6.73
CA THR A 54 5.54 17.41 -8.15
C THR A 54 6.65 16.89 -9.06
N ARG A 55 7.92 17.12 -8.72
CA ARG A 55 9.07 16.63 -9.51
C ARG A 55 9.50 15.21 -9.13
N GLY A 56 9.38 14.85 -7.87
CA GLY A 56 9.97 13.64 -7.28
C GLY A 56 8.95 12.78 -6.54
N GLY A 57 8.25 13.33 -5.55
CA GLY A 57 7.34 12.58 -4.69
C GLY A 57 6.29 11.75 -5.44
N LEU A 58 5.62 12.36 -6.43
CA LEU A 58 4.60 11.68 -7.24
C LEU A 58 5.13 10.54 -8.11
N ARG A 59 6.44 10.50 -8.38
CA ARG A 59 7.01 9.46 -9.24
C ARG A 59 6.71 8.08 -8.63
N TRP A 60 6.81 7.93 -7.33
CA TRP A 60 6.73 6.63 -6.65
C TRP A 60 5.33 5.97 -6.74
N GLN A 61 4.31 6.69 -7.20
CA GLN A 61 2.93 6.19 -7.33
C GLN A 61 2.79 4.97 -8.26
N TRP A 62 3.73 4.71 -9.17
CA TRP A 62 3.68 3.53 -10.05
C TRP A 62 3.66 2.23 -9.24
N ILE A 63 4.27 2.21 -8.05
CA ILE A 63 4.27 1.07 -7.13
C ILE A 63 2.80 0.73 -6.79
N LEU A 64 2.01 1.74 -6.43
CA LEU A 64 0.60 1.54 -6.10
C LEU A 64 -0.23 1.13 -7.32
N ILE A 65 -0.01 1.79 -8.46
CA ILE A 65 -0.75 1.54 -9.70
C ILE A 65 -0.54 0.11 -10.20
N ILE A 66 0.64 -0.47 -9.98
CA ILE A 66 0.97 -1.83 -10.42
C ILE A 66 0.59 -2.87 -9.35
N PHE A 67 1.06 -2.68 -8.12
CA PHE A 67 1.01 -3.76 -7.13
C PHE A 67 -0.38 -3.95 -6.51
N TYR A 68 -1.22 -2.93 -6.38
CA TYR A 68 -2.59 -3.14 -5.89
C TYR A 68 -3.44 -3.97 -6.88
N PRO A 69 -3.56 -3.61 -8.17
CA PRO A 69 -4.27 -4.44 -9.14
C PRO A 69 -3.68 -5.85 -9.26
N LEU A 70 -2.35 -5.98 -9.24
CA LEU A 70 -1.69 -7.28 -9.26
C LEU A 70 -2.10 -8.11 -8.04
N ASN A 71 -2.11 -7.53 -6.84
CA ASN A 71 -2.53 -8.24 -5.63
C ASN A 71 -3.99 -8.69 -5.71
N TYR A 72 -4.88 -7.87 -6.30
CA TYR A 72 -6.27 -8.25 -6.52
C TYR A 72 -6.39 -9.45 -7.45
N VAL A 73 -5.70 -9.41 -8.60
CA VAL A 73 -5.71 -10.50 -9.58
C VAL A 73 -5.19 -11.79 -8.95
N LEU A 74 -4.05 -11.74 -8.25
CA LEU A 74 -3.47 -12.92 -7.61
C LEU A 74 -4.33 -13.46 -6.47
N GLY A 75 -4.94 -12.58 -5.66
CA GLY A 75 -5.90 -12.98 -4.64
C GLY A 75 -7.13 -13.67 -5.25
N ILE A 76 -7.71 -13.10 -6.32
CA ILE A 76 -8.85 -13.68 -7.04
C ILE A 76 -8.49 -15.04 -7.66
N LEU A 77 -7.33 -15.16 -8.30
CA LEU A 77 -6.87 -16.43 -8.85
C LEU A 77 -6.75 -17.52 -7.77
N ASN A 78 -6.31 -17.17 -6.56
CA ASN A 78 -6.28 -18.11 -5.44
C ASN A 78 -7.67 -18.55 -4.96
N LEU A 79 -8.71 -17.74 -5.17
CA LEU A 79 -10.11 -18.11 -4.90
C LEU A 79 -10.72 -18.96 -6.02
N LEU A 80 -10.35 -18.70 -7.28
CA LEU A 80 -10.86 -19.43 -8.45
C LEU A 80 -10.23 -20.82 -8.59
N PHE A 81 -9.00 -20.98 -8.14
CA PHE A 81 -8.29 -22.25 -8.10
C PHE A 81 -8.01 -22.58 -6.64
N PRO A 82 -8.99 -23.05 -5.84
CA PRO A 82 -8.75 -23.40 -4.44
C PRO A 82 -7.86 -24.64 -4.31
N ASP A 83 -7.17 -24.77 -3.18
CA ASP A 83 -6.54 -26.03 -2.77
C ASP A 83 -7.52 -26.85 -1.91
N ASP A 84 -7.18 -28.12 -1.66
CA ASP A 84 -7.99 -29.01 -0.82
C ASP A 84 -7.80 -28.74 0.69
N GLN A 85 -6.95 -27.78 1.08
CA GLN A 85 -6.65 -27.53 2.50
C GLN A 85 -7.75 -26.67 3.13
N PRO A 86 -8.29 -27.10 4.28
CA PRO A 86 -9.39 -26.40 4.91
C PRO A 86 -8.97 -25.00 5.40
N GLY A 87 -9.72 -23.99 4.94
CA GLY A 87 -9.65 -22.62 5.44
C GLY A 87 -8.66 -21.69 4.72
N SER A 88 -7.81 -22.17 3.81
CA SER A 88 -6.91 -21.32 3.00
C SER A 88 -7.70 -20.28 2.18
N THR A 89 -8.79 -20.70 1.54
CA THR A 89 -9.68 -19.85 0.73
C THR A 89 -10.28 -18.70 1.54
N ALA A 90 -10.68 -18.95 2.78
CA ALA A 90 -11.25 -17.91 3.65
C ALA A 90 -10.21 -16.81 3.97
N TRP A 91 -8.96 -17.20 4.21
CA TRP A 91 -7.87 -16.25 4.43
C TRP A 91 -7.53 -15.46 3.17
N TYR A 92 -7.53 -16.08 1.97
CA TYR A 92 -7.41 -15.34 0.71
C TYR A 92 -8.55 -14.34 0.52
N ALA A 93 -9.79 -14.71 0.87
CA ALA A 93 -10.95 -13.83 0.75
C ALA A 93 -10.85 -12.62 1.69
N TRP A 94 -10.46 -12.82 2.96
CA TRP A 94 -10.21 -11.73 3.89
C TRP A 94 -9.04 -10.84 3.47
N GLY A 95 -7.94 -11.45 2.99
CA GLY A 95 -6.82 -10.69 2.46
C GLY A 95 -7.24 -9.79 1.29
N LEU A 96 -8.04 -10.32 0.37
CA LEU A 96 -8.59 -9.58 -0.75
C LEU A 96 -9.54 -8.46 -0.30
N PHE A 97 -10.41 -8.73 0.67
CA PHE A 97 -11.30 -7.74 1.26
C PHE A 97 -10.52 -6.54 1.83
N PHE A 98 -9.52 -6.78 2.67
CA PHE A 98 -8.69 -5.71 3.23
C PHE A 98 -7.86 -4.99 2.17
N SER A 99 -7.35 -5.72 1.18
CA SER A 99 -6.65 -5.14 0.03
C SER A 99 -7.56 -4.18 -0.74
N PHE A 100 -8.83 -4.52 -0.98
CA PHE A 100 -9.80 -3.61 -1.60
C PHE A 100 -10.22 -2.46 -0.68
N ALA A 101 -10.30 -2.68 0.63
CA ALA A 101 -10.67 -1.65 1.60
C ALA A 101 -9.69 -0.45 1.58
N HIS A 102 -8.45 -0.64 1.13
CA HIS A 102 -7.52 0.43 0.82
C HIS A 102 -8.15 1.53 -0.06
N MET A 103 -8.96 1.14 -1.05
CA MET A 103 -9.54 2.06 -2.03
C MET A 103 -10.54 3.04 -1.41
N PHE A 104 -11.10 2.75 -0.23
CA PHE A 104 -11.97 3.71 0.48
C PHE A 104 -11.22 4.99 0.89
N PHE A 105 -9.89 4.93 0.99
CA PHE A 105 -9.07 6.09 1.32
C PHE A 105 -8.70 6.93 0.08
N ALA A 106 -8.89 6.41 -1.14
CA ALA A 106 -8.44 7.06 -2.36
C ALA A 106 -8.97 8.49 -2.55
N PRO A 107 -10.28 8.80 -2.35
CA PRO A 107 -10.78 10.17 -2.52
C PRO A 107 -10.17 11.17 -1.53
N THR A 108 -9.89 10.72 -0.30
CA THR A 108 -9.26 11.56 0.72
C THR A 108 -7.76 11.71 0.45
N ALA A 109 -7.08 10.64 0.05
CA ALA A 109 -5.68 10.65 -0.33
C ALA A 109 -5.43 11.63 -1.49
N LEU A 110 -6.21 11.52 -2.57
CA LEU A 110 -6.09 12.39 -3.75
C LEU A 110 -6.32 13.87 -3.41
N ARG A 111 -7.30 14.20 -2.57
CA ARG A 111 -7.51 15.59 -2.11
C ARG A 111 -6.30 16.14 -1.35
N ARG A 112 -5.67 15.33 -0.50
CA ARG A 112 -4.51 15.75 0.29
C ARG A 112 -3.25 15.87 -0.55
N ILE A 113 -3.04 14.94 -1.48
CA ILE A 113 -1.98 15.01 -2.49
C ILE A 113 -2.13 16.31 -3.31
N ALA A 114 -3.33 16.60 -3.79
CA ALA A 114 -3.60 17.85 -4.52
C ALA A 114 -3.35 19.11 -3.67
N ALA A 115 -3.59 19.06 -2.36
CA ALA A 115 -3.26 20.17 -1.46
C ALA A 115 -1.74 20.36 -1.31
N ILE A 116 -0.96 19.26 -1.26
CA ILE A 116 0.51 19.31 -1.25
C ILE A 116 1.03 19.90 -2.56
N GLU A 117 0.53 19.42 -3.70
CA GLU A 117 0.90 19.90 -5.04
C GLU A 117 0.64 21.39 -5.23
N LYS A 118 -0.48 21.88 -4.70
CA LYS A 118 -0.94 23.27 -4.87
C LYS A 118 -0.43 24.21 -3.77
N ASP A 119 0.48 23.77 -2.91
CA ASP A 119 1.00 24.55 -1.77
C ASP A 119 -0.15 25.09 -0.89
N VAL A 120 -1.07 24.22 -0.49
CA VAL A 120 -2.21 24.58 0.35
C VAL A 120 -2.02 23.98 1.75
N PRO A 121 -2.18 24.77 2.84
CA PRO A 121 -2.26 26.23 2.86
C PRO A 121 -0.91 26.88 2.47
N LYS A 122 -0.98 28.04 1.79
CA LYS A 122 0.23 28.74 1.30
C LYS A 122 1.19 29.05 2.43
N GLY A 123 2.46 28.74 2.23
CA GLY A 123 3.52 28.93 3.22
C GLY A 123 3.45 27.98 4.43
N ASN A 124 2.53 27.01 4.42
CA ASN A 124 2.43 25.97 5.44
C ASN A 124 1.97 24.61 4.85
N VAL A 125 2.47 24.27 3.66
CA VAL A 125 2.15 23.01 2.95
C VAL A 125 2.54 21.76 3.75
N VAL A 126 3.49 21.88 4.68
CA VAL A 126 3.88 20.79 5.58
C VAL A 126 2.67 20.29 6.40
N LEU A 127 1.70 21.16 6.72
CA LEU A 127 0.46 20.74 7.38
C LEU A 127 -0.33 19.72 6.54
N SER A 128 -0.40 19.92 5.22
CA SER A 128 -1.07 18.99 4.31
C SER A 128 -0.32 17.68 4.19
N MET A 129 1.01 17.72 4.17
CA MET A 129 1.86 16.52 4.20
C MET A 129 1.67 15.72 5.49
N GLU A 130 1.70 16.38 6.64
CA GLU A 130 1.48 15.73 7.95
C GLU A 130 0.10 15.07 8.01
N SER A 131 -0.92 15.75 7.50
CA SER A 131 -2.28 15.22 7.49
C SER A 131 -2.45 14.06 6.50
N TRP A 132 -1.75 14.09 5.36
CA TRP A 132 -1.65 12.95 4.44
C TRP A 132 -0.92 11.77 5.10
N LEU A 133 0.25 12.01 5.72
CA LEU A 133 1.06 10.98 6.39
C LEU A 133 0.27 10.26 7.48
N ARG A 134 -0.45 11.00 8.33
CA ARG A 134 -1.29 10.41 9.37
C ARG A 134 -2.36 9.51 8.79
N MET A 135 -3.04 9.96 7.74
CA MET A 135 -4.06 9.15 7.07
C MET A 135 -3.43 7.93 6.37
N ASN A 136 -2.31 8.10 5.69
CA ASN A 136 -1.57 7.03 5.00
C ASN A 136 -1.17 5.93 5.99
N TRP A 137 -0.69 6.32 7.16
CA TRP A 137 -0.29 5.41 8.22
C TRP A 137 -1.47 4.66 8.83
N ILE A 138 -2.56 5.37 9.16
CA ILE A 138 -3.79 4.74 9.67
C ILE A 138 -4.32 3.72 8.67
N ARG A 139 -4.39 4.10 7.38
CA ARG A 139 -4.80 3.21 6.30
C ARG A 139 -3.94 1.94 6.29
N ALA A 140 -2.60 2.10 6.26
CA ALA A 140 -1.69 0.96 6.23
C ALA A 140 -1.94 -0.02 7.40
N TRP A 141 -2.21 0.48 8.59
CA TRP A 141 -2.49 -0.35 9.76
C TRP A 141 -3.83 -1.08 9.73
N ILE A 142 -4.87 -0.51 9.11
CA ILE A 142 -6.21 -1.10 9.13
C ILE A 142 -6.58 -1.82 7.83
N THR A 143 -5.82 -1.63 6.75
CA THR A 143 -6.02 -2.31 5.46
C THR A 143 -4.81 -3.17 5.10
N ASP A 144 -3.64 -2.56 4.98
CA ASP A 144 -2.49 -3.19 4.32
C ASP A 144 -1.84 -4.26 5.23
N VAL A 145 -1.71 -3.99 6.54
CA VAL A 145 -1.22 -4.94 7.54
C VAL A 145 -2.17 -6.14 7.70
N PRO A 146 -3.50 -5.96 7.90
CA PRO A 146 -4.43 -7.08 7.93
C PRO A 146 -4.44 -7.91 6.64
N ALA A 147 -4.39 -7.26 5.47
CA ALA A 147 -4.31 -7.95 4.18
C ALA A 147 -3.05 -8.83 4.10
N TRP A 148 -1.91 -8.27 4.47
CA TRP A 148 -0.62 -8.96 4.50
C TRP A 148 -0.63 -10.18 5.42
N LEU A 149 -1.12 -10.03 6.65
CA LEU A 149 -1.25 -11.15 7.60
C LEU A 149 -2.18 -12.25 7.09
N CYS A 150 -3.31 -11.87 6.47
CA CYS A 150 -4.23 -12.82 5.86
C CYS A 150 -3.58 -13.58 4.71
N PHE A 151 -2.87 -12.90 3.80
CA PHE A 151 -2.22 -13.55 2.66
C PHE A 151 -1.03 -14.43 3.07
N ILE A 152 -0.25 -14.05 4.08
CA ILE A 152 0.77 -14.95 4.67
C ILE A 152 0.09 -16.20 5.22
N THR A 153 -0.96 -16.03 6.01
CA THR A 153 -1.67 -17.16 6.62
C THR A 153 -2.28 -18.07 5.56
N ALA A 154 -2.87 -17.49 4.51
CA ALA A 154 -3.41 -18.25 3.39
C ALA A 154 -2.32 -19.06 2.68
N ALA A 155 -1.18 -18.44 2.35
CA ALA A 155 -0.06 -19.10 1.71
C ALA A 155 0.53 -20.23 2.57
N LEU A 156 0.73 -20.01 3.87
CA LEU A 156 1.24 -21.04 4.79
C LEU A 156 0.30 -22.25 4.92
N LYS A 157 -1.01 -22.08 4.66
CA LYS A 157 -1.98 -23.17 4.68
C LYS A 157 -2.11 -23.88 3.34
N ALA A 158 -1.86 -23.17 2.24
CA ALA A 158 -2.05 -23.64 0.87
C ALA A 158 -0.80 -24.29 0.23
N LEU A 159 0.36 -24.15 0.87
CA LEU A 159 1.66 -24.69 0.44
C LEU A 159 1.98 -26.03 1.11
#